data_AF-A8UZD7-F1
#
_entry.id   AF-A8UZD7-F1
#
_cell.length_a   1.000
_cell.length_b   1.000
_cell.length_c   1.000
_cell.angle_alpha   90.00
_cell.angle_beta   90.00
_cell.angle_gamma   90.00
#
_symmetry.space_group_name_H-M   'P 1'
#
loop_
_entity.id
_entity.type
_entity.pdbx_description
1 polymer ?
#
loop_
_entity_poly.entity_id
_entity_poly.type
_entity_poly.pdbx_seq_one_letter_code
_entity_poly.pdbx_strand_id
1 'polypeptide(L)'
;MKTFVKGLILGAVSFSIIACSSSTPKCSDGRTKELVINIAKQKLSNIGFGDVIDKLDFKVDNVRTIEYQKSIDRYSCQADLIIKNKENHQSKNFPITYTVQKTDNGKKFYVEVYGL
;
A
#
# COMPACT_ATOMS: atom_id res chain seq x y z
N MET A 1 -16.59 32.22 -13.84
CA MET A 1 -17.07 30.91 -14.34
C MET A 1 -15.85 30.01 -14.56
N LYS A 2 -15.71 28.97 -13.72
CA LYS A 2 -15.07 27.65 -13.90
C LYS A 2 -13.78 27.55 -14.75
N THR A 3 -12.59 27.48 -14.12
CA THR A 3 -11.86 26.29 -13.60
C THR A 3 -11.28 25.35 -14.67
N PHE A 4 -9.96 25.25 -14.75
CA PHE A 4 -9.22 24.03 -15.13
C PHE A 4 -7.82 24.05 -14.52
N VAL A 5 -7.74 23.75 -13.22
CA VAL A 5 -6.46 23.44 -12.56
C VAL A 5 -6.11 22.00 -12.88
N LYS A 6 -5.06 21.81 -13.67
CA LYS A 6 -4.34 20.54 -13.85
C LYS A 6 -3.71 20.15 -12.52
N GLY A 7 -4.36 19.26 -11.78
CA GLY A 7 -3.79 18.64 -10.58
C GLY A 7 -3.63 17.14 -10.82
N LEU A 8 -2.40 16.70 -11.10
CA LEU A 8 -2.01 15.29 -10.98
C LEU A 8 -2.06 14.95 -9.49
N ILE A 9 -3.22 14.51 -8.98
CA ILE A 9 -3.35 14.07 -7.60
C ILE A 9 -2.74 12.67 -7.51
N LEU A 10 -1.47 12.62 -7.14
CA LEU A 10 -0.83 11.43 -6.58
C LEU A 10 -1.50 11.18 -5.21
N GLY A 11 -2.65 10.51 -5.24
CA GLY A 11 -3.48 10.30 -4.05
C GLY A 11 -2.88 9.21 -3.17
N ALA A 12 -2.17 9.61 -2.12
CA ALA A 12 -1.80 8.75 -1.02
C ALA A 12 -3.06 8.22 -0.32
N VAL A 13 -3.19 6.90 -0.24
CA VAL A 13 -4.29 6.22 0.47
C VAL A 13 -3.69 5.52 1.70
N SER A 14 -4.29 5.75 2.87
CA SER A 14 -3.80 5.25 4.15
C SER A 14 -4.83 4.31 4.80
N PHE A 15 -4.38 3.13 5.25
CA PHE A 15 -5.21 2.15 5.97
C PHE A 15 -4.50 1.71 7.25
N SER A 16 -5.25 1.38 8.31
CA SER A 16 -4.72 1.04 9.64
C SER A 16 -5.25 -0.29 10.15
N ILE A 17 -4.40 -1.03 10.87
CA ILE A 17 -4.82 -2.17 11.70
C ILE A 17 -4.36 -1.99 13.14
N ILE A 18 -5.16 -2.53 14.06
CA ILE A 18 -4.93 -2.49 15.50
C ILE A 18 -4.13 -3.75 15.86
N ALA A 19 -2.84 -3.60 16.11
CA ALA A 19 -2.01 -4.69 16.61
C ALA A 19 -1.07 -4.15 17.69
N CYS A 20 -1.20 -4.66 18.92
CA CYS A 20 -0.26 -4.41 20.00
C CYS A 20 1.07 -5.12 19.71
N SER A 21 1.95 -4.53 18.89
CA SER A 21 3.39 -4.90 18.87
C SER A 21 4.23 -3.72 19.33
N SER A 22 5.27 -3.99 20.12
CA SER A 22 6.13 -2.95 20.72
C SER A 22 6.92 -2.13 19.70
N SER A 23 7.22 -2.67 18.50
CA SER A 23 7.94 -1.98 17.42
C SER A 23 7.08 -1.74 16.17
N THR A 24 7.41 -0.71 15.37
CA THR A 24 6.81 -0.47 14.06
C THR A 24 7.07 -1.69 13.15
N PRO A 25 6.04 -2.24 12.49
CA PRO A 25 6.22 -3.35 11.55
C PRO A 25 7.22 -3.00 10.45
N LYS A 26 8.11 -3.93 10.12
CA LYS A 26 9.05 -3.76 9.01
C LYS A 26 8.31 -3.77 7.66
N CYS A 27 8.96 -3.29 6.61
CA CYS A 27 8.43 -3.32 5.24
C CYS A 27 7.93 -4.71 4.83
N SER A 28 8.68 -5.77 5.16
CA SER A 28 8.36 -7.15 4.78
C SER A 28 7.38 -7.87 5.72
N ASP A 29 6.91 -7.22 6.80
CA ASP A 29 5.94 -7.79 7.73
C ASP A 29 4.63 -8.14 6.99
N GLY A 30 4.05 -9.30 7.31
CA GLY A 30 2.83 -9.78 6.64
C GLY A 30 1.66 -8.80 6.77
N ARG A 31 1.52 -8.15 7.93
CA ARG A 31 0.51 -7.13 8.21
C ARG A 31 0.68 -5.89 7.35
N THR A 32 1.93 -5.47 7.13
CA THR A 32 2.26 -4.37 6.22
C THR A 32 1.86 -4.72 4.79
N LYS A 33 2.23 -5.90 4.30
CA LYS A 33 1.89 -6.35 2.95
C LYS A 33 0.39 -6.46 2.74
N GLU A 34 -0.34 -6.98 3.73
CA GLU A 34 -1.80 -7.08 3.69
C GLU A 34 -2.46 -5.70 3.58
N LEU A 35 -1.99 -4.71 4.35
CA LEU A 35 -2.46 -3.33 4.23
C LEU A 35 -2.20 -2.73 2.84
N VAL A 36 -1.00 -2.93 2.28
CA VAL A 36 -0.67 -2.49 0.92
C VAL A 36 -1.64 -3.10 -0.10
N ILE A 37 -1.94 -4.40 0.03
CA ILE A 37 -2.90 -5.09 -0.84
C ILE A 37 -4.31 -4.50 -0.68
N ASN A 38 -4.76 -4.26 0.55
CA ASN A 38 -6.08 -3.69 0.81
C ASN A 38 -6.22 -2.28 0.23
N ILE A 39 -5.16 -1.47 0.35
CA ILE A 39 -5.10 -0.13 -0.27
C ILE A 39 -5.17 -0.23 -1.80
N ALA A 40 -4.43 -1.16 -2.42
CA ALA A 40 -4.48 -1.38 -3.86
C ALA A 40 -5.87 -1.83 -4.34
N LYS A 41 -6.51 -2.76 -3.62
CA LYS A 41 -7.89 -3.19 -3.89
C LYS A 41 -8.86 -2.01 -3.79
N GLN A 42 -8.80 -1.25 -2.71
CA GLN A 42 -9.67 -0.08 -2.52
C GLN A 42 -9.48 0.95 -3.63
N LYS A 43 -8.24 1.21 -4.05
CA LYS A 43 -7.94 2.13 -5.15
C LYS A 43 -8.58 1.65 -6.46
N LEU A 44 -8.44 0.36 -6.79
CA LEU A 44 -9.07 -0.25 -7.97
C LEU A 44 -10.60 -0.20 -7.90
N SER A 45 -11.20 -0.48 -6.75
CA SER A 45 -12.65 -0.33 -6.55
C SER A 45 -13.10 1.10 -6.84
N ASN A 46 -12.39 2.08 -6.29
CA ASN A 46 -12.74 3.50 -6.41
C ASN A 46 -12.65 4.04 -7.84
N ILE A 47 -11.88 3.41 -8.72
CA ILE A 47 -11.78 3.78 -10.14
C ILE A 47 -12.66 2.90 -11.06
N GLY A 48 -13.57 2.10 -10.49
CA GLY A 48 -14.59 1.36 -11.24
C GLY A 48 -14.27 -0.12 -11.52
N PHE A 49 -13.20 -0.68 -10.95
CA PHE A 49 -12.85 -2.11 -11.11
C PHE A 49 -13.33 -2.99 -9.94
N GLY A 50 -14.33 -2.54 -9.17
CA GLY A 50 -14.84 -3.28 -8.00
C GLY A 50 -15.28 -4.70 -8.33
N ASP A 51 -16.03 -4.89 -9.41
CA ASP A 51 -16.62 -6.17 -9.80
C ASP A 51 -15.60 -7.24 -10.24
N VAL A 52 -14.38 -6.82 -10.57
CA VAL A 52 -13.32 -7.73 -11.02
C VAL A 52 -12.28 -8.04 -9.96
N ILE A 53 -12.29 -7.36 -8.80
CA ILE A 53 -11.27 -7.55 -7.75
C ILE A 53 -11.22 -9.00 -7.25
N ASP A 54 -12.36 -9.66 -7.11
CA ASP A 54 -12.42 -11.05 -6.64
C ASP A 54 -11.81 -12.05 -7.63
N LYS A 55 -11.73 -11.65 -8.92
CA LYS A 55 -11.06 -12.41 -9.99
C LYS A 55 -9.56 -12.17 -10.06
N LEU A 56 -9.03 -11.28 -9.21
CA LEU A 56 -7.62 -10.92 -9.17
C LEU A 56 -6.97 -11.43 -7.88
N ASP A 57 -5.77 -11.97 -8.01
CA ASP A 57 -4.85 -12.22 -6.91
C ASP A 57 -3.85 -11.07 -6.82
N PHE A 58 -3.59 -10.62 -5.60
CA PHE A 58 -2.66 -9.54 -5.30
C PHE A 58 -1.52 -10.08 -4.45
N LYS A 59 -0.29 -9.75 -4.82
CA LYS A 59 0.92 -10.11 -4.07
C LYS A 59 1.85 -8.90 -3.99
N VAL A 60 2.42 -8.68 -2.81
CA VAL A 60 3.52 -7.75 -2.60
C VAL A 60 4.80 -8.54 -2.47
N ASP A 61 5.69 -8.38 -3.44
CA ASP A 61 6.94 -9.13 -3.54
C ASP A 61 8.17 -8.21 -3.70
N ASN A 62 9.37 -8.77 -3.69
CA ASN A 62 10.63 -8.03 -3.87
C ASN A 62 10.77 -6.82 -2.91
N VAL A 63 10.25 -6.97 -1.68
CA VAL A 63 10.21 -5.91 -0.68
C VAL A 63 11.61 -5.56 -0.20
N ARG A 64 11.94 -4.26 -0.24
CA ARG A 64 13.16 -3.70 0.32
C ARG A 64 12.88 -2.45 1.15
N THR A 65 13.57 -2.34 2.27
CA THR A 65 13.64 -1.09 3.04
C THR A 65 14.63 -0.17 2.35
N ILE A 66 14.18 1.03 1.97
CA ILE A 66 15.02 2.07 1.38
C ILE A 66 15.61 2.95 2.48
N GLU A 67 14.82 3.24 3.51
CA GLU A 67 15.22 4.12 4.61
C GLU A 67 14.53 3.72 5.91
N TYR A 68 15.21 3.95 7.04
CA TYR A 68 14.62 3.91 8.37
C TYR A 68 14.94 5.22 9.11
N GLN A 69 13.90 6.03 9.35
CA GLN A 69 14.01 7.30 10.06
C GLN A 69 13.72 7.06 11.55
N LYS A 70 14.79 6.86 12.33
CA LYS A 70 14.69 6.50 13.75
C LYS A 70 14.00 7.56 14.63
N SER A 71 14.09 8.84 14.26
CA SER A 71 13.48 9.95 15.03
C SER A 71 11.95 9.86 15.11
N ILE A 72 11.31 9.27 14.11
CA ILE A 72 9.85 9.14 14.00
C ILE A 72 9.40 7.69 13.81
N ASP A 73 10.31 6.73 14.02
CA ASP A 73 10.11 5.28 13.85
C ASP A 73 9.35 4.95 12.53
N ARG A 74 9.87 5.48 11.41
CA ARG A 74 9.26 5.35 10.07
C ARG A 74 10.14 4.56 9.13
N TYR A 75 9.55 3.59 8.44
CA TYR A 75 10.17 2.88 7.33
C TYR A 75 9.70 3.44 5.99
N SER A 76 10.63 3.66 5.07
CA SER A 76 10.37 3.87 3.65
C SER A 76 10.71 2.60 2.89
N CYS A 77 9.77 2.12 2.08
CA CYS A 77 9.81 0.80 1.46
C CYS A 77 9.60 0.91 -0.05
N GLN A 78 10.16 -0.06 -0.77
CA GLN A 78 9.90 -0.28 -2.18
C GLN A 78 9.58 -1.75 -2.41
N ALA A 79 8.65 -2.04 -3.30
CA ALA A 79 8.24 -3.40 -3.63
C ALA A 79 7.60 -3.47 -5.01
N ASP A 80 7.31 -4.69 -5.41
CA ASP A 80 6.54 -5.04 -6.60
C ASP A 80 5.12 -5.43 -6.18
N LEU A 81 4.12 -4.70 -6.68
CA LEU A 81 2.72 -5.12 -6.61
C LEU A 81 2.40 -5.97 -7.84
N ILE A 82 2.20 -7.25 -7.60
CA ILE A 82 1.85 -8.22 -8.64
C ILE A 82 0.35 -8.45 -8.60
N ILE A 83 -0.31 -8.21 -9.74
CA ILE A 83 -1.74 -8.49 -9.94
C ILE A 83 -1.84 -9.62 -10.94
N LYS A 84 -2.44 -10.74 -10.54
CA LYS A 84 -2.65 -11.92 -11.39
C LYS A 84 -4.13 -12.16 -11.60
N ASN A 85 -4.55 -12.34 -12.85
CA ASN A 85 -5.90 -12.77 -13.16
C ASN A 85 -6.04 -14.27 -12.91
N LYS A 86 -7.05 -14.68 -12.14
CA LYS A 86 -7.28 -16.08 -11.75
C LYS A 86 -7.73 -16.95 -12.92
N GLU A 87 -8.46 -16.39 -13.88
CA GLU A 87 -9.07 -17.11 -15.01
C GLU A 87 -8.06 -17.43 -16.12
N ASN A 88 -7.23 -16.45 -16.50
CA ASN A 88 -6.29 -16.59 -17.63
C ASN A 88 -4.80 -16.62 -17.22
N HIS A 89 -4.53 -16.58 -15.91
CA HIS A 89 -3.19 -16.60 -15.31
C HIS A 89 -2.24 -15.49 -15.74
N GLN A 90 -2.72 -14.48 -16.46
CA GLN A 90 -1.91 -13.32 -16.82
C GLN A 90 -1.54 -12.51 -15.58
N SER A 91 -0.28 -12.09 -15.48
CA SER A 91 0.21 -11.27 -14.37
C SER A 91 0.79 -9.96 -14.87
N LYS A 92 0.51 -8.88 -14.14
CA LYS A 92 1.19 -7.59 -14.29
C LYS A 92 1.94 -7.24 -13.01
N ASN A 93 3.08 -6.61 -13.17
CA ASN A 93 3.92 -6.11 -12.08
C ASN A 93 3.92 -4.58 -12.11
N PHE A 94 3.67 -3.96 -10.96
CA PHE A 94 3.68 -2.52 -10.76
C PHE A 94 4.69 -2.17 -9.66
N PRO A 95 5.78 -1.46 -9.95
CA PRO A 95 6.68 -1.00 -8.92
C PRO A 95 5.98 0.04 -8.05
N ILE A 96 6.00 -0.17 -6.73
CA ILE A 96 5.38 0.72 -5.75
C ILE A 96 6.39 1.14 -4.69
N THR A 97 6.15 2.31 -4.09
CA THR A 97 6.78 2.68 -2.83
C THR A 97 5.70 2.84 -1.77
N TYR A 98 6.05 2.60 -0.52
CA TYR A 98 5.14 2.82 0.59
C TYR A 98 5.92 3.13 1.86
N THR A 99 5.25 3.76 2.82
CA THR A 99 5.84 4.00 4.14
C THR A 99 5.05 3.31 5.23
N VAL A 100 5.72 2.98 6.33
CA VAL A 100 5.12 2.35 7.51
C VAL A 100 5.49 3.16 8.73
N GLN A 101 4.49 3.60 9.50
CA GLN A 101 4.72 4.45 10.67
C GLN A 101 3.66 4.20 11.74
N LYS A 102 4.07 4.15 13.01
CA LYS A 102 3.15 4.10 14.14
C LYS A 102 2.43 5.42 14.40
N THR A 103 1.26 5.33 15.02
CA THR A 103 0.63 6.45 15.71
C THR A 103 1.42 6.85 16.96
N ASP A 104 1.29 8.10 17.40
CA ASP A 104 1.92 8.62 18.63
C ASP A 104 1.63 7.78 19.87
N ASN A 105 0.43 7.17 19.96
CA ASN A 105 0.05 6.29 21.06
C ASN A 105 0.63 4.86 20.95
N GLY A 106 1.35 4.54 19.88
CA GLY A 106 1.98 3.25 19.61
C GLY A 106 1.04 2.07 19.36
N LYS A 107 -0.28 2.28 19.38
CA LYS A 107 -1.31 1.21 19.29
C LYS A 107 -1.69 0.81 17.86
N LYS A 108 -1.45 1.72 16.90
CA LYS A 108 -1.77 1.51 15.49
C LYS A 108 -0.56 1.87 14.65
N PHE A 109 -0.57 1.43 13.41
CA PHE A 109 0.34 1.92 12.40
C PHE A 109 -0.42 2.21 11.10
N TYR A 110 0.16 3.09 10.30
CA TYR A 110 -0.31 3.46 8.98
C TYR A 110 0.64 2.92 7.93
N VAL A 111 0.05 2.54 6.81
CA VAL A 111 0.74 2.34 5.55
C VAL A 111 0.25 3.37 4.58
N GLU A 112 1.17 4.11 3.96
CA GLU A 112 0.87 5.05 2.89
C GLU A 112 1.54 4.55 1.61
N VAL A 113 0.76 4.31 0.55
CA VAL A 113 1.25 3.72 -0.70
C VAL A 113 1.26 4.76 -1.82
N TYR A 114 2.31 4.75 -2.63
CA TYR A 114 2.50 5.58 -3.82
C TYR A 114 2.73 4.72 -5.06
N GLY A 115 2.38 5.24 -6.24
CA GLY A 115 2.49 4.53 -7.51
C GLY A 115 1.30 3.65 -7.87
N LEU A 116 0.13 3.90 -7.25
CA LEU A 116 -1.16 3.24 -7.51
C LEU A 116 -2.14 4.11 -8.31
#